data_AF-A0A2U2BRV8-F1
#
_entry.id   AF-A0A2U2BRV8-F1
#
_cell.length_a   1.000
_cell.length_b   1.000
_cell.length_c   1.000
_cell.angle_alpha   90.00
_cell.angle_beta   90.00
_cell.angle_gamma   90.00
#
_symmetry.space_group_name_H-M   'P 1'
#
loop_
_entity.id
_entity.type
_entity.pdbx_description
1 polymer ?
#
loop_
_entity_poly.entity_id
_entity_poly.type
_entity_poly.pdbx_seq_one_letter_code
_entity_poly.pdbx_strand_id
1 'polypeptide(L)'
;MPTRLHAVLAAVLAAIVLGAGGCTETDPAAEAPRELTWPDLIPPEEREQIAALREGRAGPGATEGFPAREDQQIRIFNVVEELDGERVRMPGFILPLDYAERGSAREFLFLPYHGACVHYPAPPPNQVVYLTSEEPIRFDELWDPVWIEGVLTVSRTETDLAAAAYAMTPESVEPYEP
;
A
#
# COMPACT_ATOMS: atom_id res chain seq x y z
N MET A 1 16.13 -32.31 68.51
CA MET A 1 17.14 -33.36 68.26
C MET A 1 16.42 -34.71 68.30
N PRO A 2 16.69 -35.71 67.42
CA PRO A 2 17.83 -35.83 66.51
C PRO A 2 17.51 -36.17 65.02
N THR A 3 18.45 -35.74 64.17
CA THR A 3 19.07 -36.34 62.96
C THR A 3 18.32 -37.15 61.87
N ARG A 4 18.43 -36.58 60.67
CA ARG A 4 18.63 -37.10 59.29
C ARG A 4 19.11 -38.56 59.11
N LEU A 5 18.63 -39.25 58.07
CA LEU A 5 19.48 -40.05 57.16
C LEU A 5 18.83 -40.36 55.78
N HIS A 6 19.58 -39.99 54.73
CA HIS A 6 19.74 -40.52 53.35
C HIS A 6 18.79 -41.58 52.77
N ALA A 7 18.35 -41.37 51.52
CA ALA A 7 18.86 -42.11 50.34
C ALA A 7 18.17 -41.65 49.03
N VAL A 8 18.99 -41.54 47.99
CA VAL A 8 18.64 -41.25 46.59
C VAL A 8 18.22 -42.55 45.90
N LEU A 9 17.18 -42.55 45.08
CA LEU A 9 17.14 -43.40 43.88
C LEU A 9 16.22 -42.79 42.81
N ALA A 10 16.80 -42.56 41.64
CA ALA A 10 16.13 -42.06 40.45
C ALA A 10 15.26 -43.16 39.81
N ALA A 11 14.11 -42.77 39.26
CA ALA A 11 13.39 -43.54 38.26
C ALA A 11 12.93 -42.58 37.16
N VAL A 12 13.50 -42.76 35.97
CA VAL A 12 13.14 -42.10 34.72
C VAL A 12 11.79 -42.64 34.26
N LEU A 13 10.82 -41.76 34.03
CA LEU A 13 9.56 -42.09 33.35
C LEU A 13 9.45 -41.21 32.11
N ALA A 14 9.53 -41.85 30.94
CA ALA A 14 9.33 -41.27 29.63
C ALA A 14 7.89 -40.79 29.49
N ALA A 15 7.70 -39.50 29.21
CA ALA A 15 6.41 -38.96 28.81
C ALA A 15 6.26 -39.12 27.29
N ILE A 16 5.32 -39.96 26.88
CA ILE A 16 4.84 -40.07 25.51
C ILE A 16 4.02 -38.82 25.22
N VAL A 17 4.52 -37.93 24.34
CA VAL A 17 3.75 -36.81 23.82
C VAL A 17 2.86 -37.35 22.69
N LEU A 18 1.56 -37.48 22.96
CA LEU A 18 0.56 -37.64 21.90
C LEU A 18 0.48 -36.31 21.13
N GLY A 19 0.83 -36.37 19.85
CA GLY A 19 0.65 -35.26 18.92
C GLY A 19 -0.84 -34.96 18.73
N ALA A 20 -1.27 -33.78 19.16
CA ALA A 20 -2.44 -33.14 18.61
C ALA A 20 -2.01 -32.45 17.31
N GLY A 21 -2.44 -32.99 16.17
CA GLY A 21 -2.37 -32.30 14.90
C GLY A 21 -3.24 -31.05 14.97
N GLY A 22 -2.64 -29.91 15.30
CA GLY A 22 -3.24 -28.61 15.06
C GLY A 22 -3.15 -28.35 13.57
N CYS A 23 -4.28 -28.38 12.87
CA CYS A 23 -4.41 -27.60 11.65
C CYS A 23 -4.29 -26.14 12.06
N THR A 24 -3.11 -25.56 11.92
CA THR A 24 -2.96 -24.11 11.95
C THR A 24 -3.59 -23.61 10.66
N GLU A 25 -4.85 -23.20 10.74
CA GLU A 25 -5.43 -22.31 9.74
C GLU A 25 -4.66 -20.99 9.90
N THR A 26 -3.65 -20.80 9.04
CA THR A 26 -2.90 -19.56 8.97
C THR A 26 -3.90 -18.48 8.58
N ASP A 27 -4.23 -17.61 9.53
CA ASP A 27 -5.06 -16.44 9.27
C ASP A 27 -4.34 -15.56 8.24
N PRO A 28 -4.85 -15.39 7.02
CA PRO A 28 -4.23 -14.53 6.01
C PRO A 28 -4.17 -13.06 6.46
N ALA A 29 -4.96 -12.66 7.47
CA ALA A 29 -4.87 -11.34 8.09
C ALA A 29 -3.64 -11.18 9.02
N ALA A 30 -2.92 -12.26 9.34
CA ALA A 30 -1.74 -12.23 10.21
C ALA A 30 -0.41 -12.06 9.44
N GLU A 31 -0.44 -12.01 8.10
CA GLU A 31 0.76 -11.80 7.30
C GLU A 31 1.16 -10.30 7.33
N ALA A 32 2.44 -10.03 7.53
CA ALA A 32 2.97 -8.67 7.57
C ALA A 32 2.68 -7.97 6.22
N PRO A 33 2.30 -6.68 6.24
CA PRO A 33 1.94 -5.99 5.02
C PRO A 33 3.17 -5.95 4.10
N ARG A 34 2.95 -6.21 2.81
CA ARG A 34 4.01 -6.10 1.81
C ARG A 34 4.37 -4.62 1.66
N GLU A 35 5.60 -4.27 1.97
CA GLU A 35 6.09 -2.92 1.72
C GLU A 35 6.25 -2.70 0.20
N LEU A 36 5.63 -1.66 -0.32
CA LEU A 36 5.70 -1.28 -1.72
C LEU A 36 6.20 0.16 -1.88
N THR A 37 6.84 0.39 -3.01
CA THR A 37 7.18 1.71 -3.52
C THR A 37 6.31 2.04 -4.73
N TRP A 38 6.16 3.31 -5.07
CA TRP A 38 5.37 3.73 -6.23
C TRP A 38 5.77 3.05 -7.56
N PRO A 39 7.05 2.85 -7.88
CA PRO A 39 7.45 2.06 -9.05
C PRO A 39 6.94 0.61 -9.06
N ASP A 40 6.66 0.00 -7.92
CA ASP A 40 6.15 -1.37 -7.84
C ASP A 40 4.72 -1.49 -8.38
N LEU A 41 3.98 -0.38 -8.47
CA LEU A 41 2.63 -0.31 -9.04
C LEU A 41 2.63 -0.22 -10.58
N ILE A 42 3.79 -0.05 -11.21
CA ILE A 42 3.95 0.02 -12.67
C ILE A 42 4.30 -1.38 -13.18
N PRO A 43 3.61 -1.92 -14.20
CA PRO A 43 3.94 -3.22 -14.79
C PRO A 43 5.41 -3.33 -15.21
N PRO A 44 6.07 -4.49 -15.03
CA PRO A 44 7.47 -4.67 -15.39
C PRO A 44 7.81 -4.28 -16.83
N GLU A 45 6.96 -4.65 -17.79
CA GLU A 45 7.12 -4.29 -19.20
C GLU A 45 7.08 -2.77 -19.41
N GLU A 46 6.15 -2.08 -18.75
CA GLU A 46 6.04 -0.62 -18.83
C GLU A 46 7.26 0.06 -18.19
N ARG A 47 7.80 -0.48 -17.09
CA ARG A 47 9.04 0.03 -16.50
C ARG A 47 10.22 -0.08 -17.48
N GLU A 48 10.33 -1.18 -18.21
CA GLU A 48 11.35 -1.36 -19.25
C GLU A 48 11.18 -0.35 -20.40
N GLN A 49 9.95 -0.09 -20.82
CA GLN A 49 9.65 0.92 -21.84
C GLN A 49 10.02 2.33 -21.37
N ILE A 50 9.69 2.70 -20.13
CA ILE A 50 10.07 3.97 -19.51
C ILE A 50 11.61 4.10 -19.43
N ALA A 51 12.31 3.03 -19.08
CA ALA A 51 13.78 3.02 -19.08
C ALA A 51 14.34 3.20 -20.49
N ALA A 52 13.80 2.50 -21.49
CA ALA A 52 14.19 2.66 -22.88
C ALA A 52 13.95 4.09 -23.40
N LEU A 53 12.85 4.73 -23.01
CA LEU A 53 12.57 6.14 -23.30
C LEU A 53 13.65 7.06 -22.73
N ARG A 54 13.97 6.90 -21.44
CA ARG A 54 15.00 7.71 -20.76
C ARG A 54 16.39 7.55 -21.40
N GLU A 55 16.67 6.37 -21.92
CA GLU A 55 17.94 6.06 -22.59
C GLU A 55 17.94 6.39 -24.09
N GLY A 56 16.85 6.92 -24.66
CA GLY A 56 16.75 7.25 -26.09
C GLY A 56 16.66 6.02 -27.01
N ARG A 57 16.24 4.87 -26.47
CA ARG A 57 16.11 3.58 -27.17
C ARG A 57 14.66 3.17 -27.46
N ALA A 58 13.69 4.04 -27.17
CA ALA A 58 12.28 3.71 -27.32
C ALA A 58 11.87 3.53 -28.79
N GLY A 59 11.00 2.53 -29.02
CA GLY A 59 10.44 2.25 -30.34
C GLY A 59 9.26 3.16 -30.71
N PRO A 60 8.72 3.00 -31.94
CA PRO A 60 7.46 3.64 -32.34
C PRO A 60 6.33 3.26 -31.36
N GLY A 61 5.49 4.23 -30.96
CA GLY A 61 4.37 4.00 -30.02
C GLY A 61 4.67 4.40 -28.58
N ALA A 62 5.90 4.82 -28.25
CA ALA A 62 6.28 5.22 -26.89
C ALA A 62 5.58 6.47 -26.33
N THR A 63 4.69 7.10 -27.11
CA THR A 63 3.86 8.25 -26.71
C THR A 63 2.38 7.89 -26.60
N GLU A 64 1.99 6.62 -26.70
CA GLU A 64 0.61 6.21 -26.47
C GLU A 64 0.18 6.52 -25.02
N GLY A 65 -1.01 7.09 -24.84
CA GLY A 65 -1.52 7.52 -23.52
C GLY A 65 -1.08 8.92 -23.08
N PHE A 66 -0.12 9.55 -23.77
CA PHE A 66 0.25 10.94 -23.52
C PHE A 66 -0.83 11.90 -24.06
N PRO A 67 -1.26 12.90 -23.27
CA PRO A 67 -2.31 13.82 -23.67
C PRO A 67 -1.81 14.81 -24.73
N ALA A 68 -2.76 15.35 -25.49
CA ALA A 68 -2.46 16.40 -26.48
C ALA A 68 -2.09 17.74 -25.83
N ARG A 69 -2.40 17.92 -24.54
CA ARG A 69 -2.08 19.11 -23.75
C ARG A 69 -1.34 18.70 -22.49
N GLU A 70 -0.28 19.43 -22.16
CA GLU A 70 0.59 19.15 -21.01
C GLU A 70 -0.09 19.34 -19.65
N ASP A 71 -1.23 20.04 -19.60
CA ASP A 71 -2.03 20.28 -18.39
C ASP A 71 -3.01 19.15 -18.06
N GLN A 72 -3.11 18.12 -18.90
CA GLN A 72 -3.98 16.98 -18.69
C GLN A 72 -3.24 15.80 -18.05
N GLN A 73 -3.96 15.01 -17.27
CA GLN A 73 -3.44 13.76 -16.72
C GLN A 73 -3.11 12.78 -17.86
N ILE A 74 -1.93 12.17 -17.80
CA ILE A 74 -1.56 11.03 -18.67
C ILE A 74 -2.46 9.84 -18.33
N ARG A 75 -3.12 9.23 -19.32
CA ARG A 75 -4.21 8.27 -19.10
C ARG A 75 -3.73 6.81 -19.16
N ILE A 76 -2.66 6.48 -18.44
CA ILE A 76 -2.14 5.11 -18.35
C ILE A 76 -2.76 4.38 -17.15
N PHE A 77 -3.48 3.30 -17.44
CA PHE A 77 -4.24 2.50 -16.47
C PHE A 77 -3.68 1.09 -16.29
N ASN A 78 -2.52 0.78 -16.87
CA ASN A 78 -1.96 -0.56 -16.74
C ASN A 78 -1.55 -0.80 -15.29
N VAL A 79 -1.92 -1.96 -14.75
CA VAL A 79 -1.74 -2.33 -13.34
C VAL A 79 -0.93 -3.61 -13.20
N VAL A 80 -0.41 -3.83 -12.00
CA VAL A 80 0.15 -5.11 -11.58
C VAL A 80 -0.98 -5.91 -10.93
N GLU A 81 -1.58 -6.82 -11.70
CA GLU A 81 -2.76 -7.61 -11.29
C GLU A 81 -2.52 -8.40 -10.01
N GLU A 82 -1.28 -8.83 -9.75
CA GLU A 82 -0.90 -9.56 -8.54
C GLU A 82 -0.95 -8.72 -7.27
N LEU A 83 -1.19 -7.41 -7.36
CA LEU A 83 -1.41 -6.55 -6.19
C LEU A 83 -2.89 -6.45 -5.78
N ASP A 84 -3.81 -7.01 -6.57
CA ASP A 84 -5.23 -7.01 -6.22
C ASP A 84 -5.52 -7.88 -4.99
N GLY A 85 -6.06 -7.26 -3.94
CA GLY A 85 -6.37 -7.92 -2.67
C GLY A 85 -5.17 -8.08 -1.74
N GLU A 86 -3.99 -7.61 -2.12
CA GLU A 86 -2.79 -7.70 -1.28
C GLU A 86 -2.85 -6.68 -0.14
N ARG A 87 -2.42 -7.10 1.05
CA ARG A 87 -2.23 -6.20 2.19
C ARG A 87 -0.86 -5.54 2.07
N VAL A 88 -0.85 -4.22 1.90
CA VAL A 88 0.37 -3.46 1.56
C VAL A 88 0.64 -2.33 2.54
N ARG A 89 1.89 -1.87 2.58
CA ARG A 89 2.33 -0.67 3.29
C ARG A 89 3.09 0.23 2.33
N MET A 90 2.72 1.51 2.24
CA MET A 90 3.30 2.44 1.27
C MET A 90 3.46 3.86 1.82
N PRO A 91 4.54 4.58 1.47
CA PRO A 91 4.69 5.97 1.82
C PRO A 91 4.12 6.89 0.73
N GLY A 92 3.55 8.03 1.10
CA GLY A 92 3.05 9.01 0.13
C GLY A 92 2.34 10.19 0.76
N PHE A 93 1.57 10.92 -0.05
CA PHE A 93 0.86 12.14 0.36
C PHE A 93 -0.63 11.96 0.17
N ILE A 94 -1.45 12.43 1.13
CA ILE A 94 -2.91 12.38 1.05
C ILE A 94 -3.49 13.73 0.65
N LEU A 95 -4.40 13.72 -0.32
CA LEU A 95 -5.18 14.89 -0.73
C LEU A 95 -6.67 14.59 -0.47
N PRO A 96 -7.31 15.23 0.53
CA PRO A 96 -8.71 15.00 0.82
C PRO A 96 -9.61 15.47 -0.31
N LEU A 97 -10.60 14.65 -0.64
CA LEU A 97 -11.62 14.91 -1.66
C LEU A 97 -12.93 15.40 -1.04
N ASP A 98 -13.21 14.98 0.20
CA ASP A 98 -14.27 15.52 1.02
C ASP A 98 -13.68 16.26 2.23
N TYR A 99 -14.41 17.24 2.77
CA TYR A 99 -14.03 17.92 4.00
C TYR A 99 -15.11 17.66 5.05
N ALA A 100 -14.77 16.87 6.06
CA ALA A 100 -15.53 16.74 7.28
C ALA A 100 -15.08 17.80 8.31
N GLU A 101 -15.76 17.84 9.46
CA GLU A 101 -15.42 18.78 10.52
C GLU A 101 -13.99 18.58 11.04
N ARG A 102 -13.33 19.68 11.45
CA ARG A 102 -12.04 19.67 12.20
C ARG A 102 -10.87 19.00 11.46
N GLY A 103 -10.69 19.28 10.17
CA GLY A 103 -9.52 18.79 9.41
C GLY A 103 -9.52 17.26 9.29
N SER A 104 -10.69 16.71 8.93
CA SER A 104 -10.82 15.28 8.66
C SER A 104 -11.56 15.04 7.35
N ALA A 105 -11.36 13.86 6.77
CA ALA A 105 -11.96 13.45 5.50
C ALA A 105 -12.08 11.92 5.47
N ARG A 106 -12.90 11.39 4.57
CA ARG A 106 -13.06 9.95 4.34
C ARG A 106 -12.55 9.51 2.97
N GLU A 107 -12.53 10.43 2.02
CA GLU A 107 -12.10 10.18 0.65
C GLU A 107 -10.82 10.96 0.38
N PHE A 108 -9.82 10.27 -0.18
CA PHE A 108 -8.52 10.88 -0.49
C PHE A 108 -7.99 10.39 -1.82
N LEU A 109 -7.16 11.21 -2.46
CA LEU A 109 -6.16 10.72 -3.40
C LEU A 109 -4.85 10.53 -2.65
N PHE A 110 -4.26 9.34 -2.75
CA PHE A 110 -2.92 9.05 -2.27
C PHE A 110 -1.93 9.11 -3.43
N LEU A 111 -0.85 9.85 -3.22
CA LEU A 111 -0.01 10.40 -4.28
C LEU A 111 1.49 10.19 -4.00
N PRO A 112 2.31 10.02 -5.05
CA PRO A 112 3.75 9.79 -4.93
C PRO A 112 4.58 11.03 -4.55
N TYR A 113 4.04 12.23 -4.70
CA TYR A 113 4.75 13.47 -4.43
C TYR A 113 3.83 14.60 -3.99
N HIS A 114 4.38 15.50 -3.19
CA HIS A 114 3.75 16.73 -2.75
C HIS A 114 3.31 17.62 -3.93
N GLY A 115 2.11 18.20 -3.84
CA GLY A 115 1.62 19.21 -4.81
C GLY A 115 1.09 18.65 -6.13
N ALA A 116 0.98 17.32 -6.27
CA ALA A 116 0.23 16.71 -7.35
C ALA A 116 -1.21 17.24 -7.37
N CYS A 117 -1.79 17.40 -8.56
CA CYS A 117 -3.16 17.91 -8.79
C CYS A 117 -3.40 19.39 -8.45
N VAL A 118 -2.47 20.08 -7.78
CA VAL A 118 -2.63 21.51 -7.41
C VAL A 118 -1.77 22.44 -8.27
N HIS A 119 -0.53 22.03 -8.59
CA HIS A 119 0.41 22.85 -9.38
C HIS A 119 0.88 22.17 -10.67
N TYR A 120 0.69 20.86 -10.78
CA TYR A 120 1.07 20.02 -11.91
C TYR A 120 -0.13 19.14 -12.30
N PRO A 121 -0.18 18.65 -13.55
CA PRO A 121 -1.13 17.60 -13.89
C PRO A 121 -1.02 16.43 -12.90
N ALA A 122 -2.15 15.78 -12.65
CA ALA A 122 -2.17 14.59 -11.80
C ALA A 122 -1.20 13.51 -12.35
N PRO A 123 -0.59 12.68 -11.48
CA PRO A 123 0.18 11.52 -11.92
C PRO A 123 -0.68 10.59 -12.80
N PRO A 124 -0.08 9.69 -13.60
CA PRO A 124 -0.86 8.67 -14.30
C PRO A 124 -1.74 7.85 -13.34
N PRO A 125 -2.90 7.34 -13.77
CA PRO A 125 -3.81 6.56 -12.92
C PRO A 125 -3.17 5.39 -12.17
N ASN A 126 -2.20 4.69 -12.77
CA ASN A 126 -1.43 3.62 -12.10
C ASN A 126 -0.41 4.14 -11.05
N GLN A 127 -0.38 5.45 -10.81
CA GLN A 127 0.40 6.14 -9.80
C GLN A 127 -0.50 7.03 -8.91
N VAL A 128 -1.79 6.70 -8.81
CA VAL A 128 -2.76 7.31 -7.91
C VAL A 128 -3.57 6.19 -7.25
N VAL A 129 -3.69 6.23 -5.92
CA VAL A 129 -4.57 5.31 -5.18
C VAL A 129 -5.73 6.11 -4.60
N TYR A 130 -6.97 5.68 -4.89
CA TYR A 130 -8.16 6.27 -4.26
C TYR A 130 -8.40 5.62 -2.90
N LEU A 131 -8.38 6.41 -1.84
CA LEU A 131 -8.63 5.92 -0.48
C LEU A 131 -10.06 6.17 -0.07
N THR A 132 -10.68 5.19 0.57
CA THR A 132 -11.98 5.35 1.24
C THR A 132 -11.91 4.73 2.62
N SER A 133 -12.15 5.54 3.65
CA SER A 133 -12.19 5.08 5.05
C SER A 133 -13.61 5.10 5.62
N GLU A 134 -13.94 4.13 6.46
CA GLU A 134 -15.23 4.09 7.17
C GLU A 134 -15.33 5.24 8.19
N GLU A 135 -14.24 5.46 8.94
CA GLU A 135 -14.11 6.55 9.91
C GLU A 135 -13.31 7.73 9.32
N PRO A 136 -13.66 8.98 9.64
CA PRO A 136 -12.90 10.14 9.17
C PRO A 136 -11.45 10.11 9.69
N ILE A 137 -10.50 10.20 8.77
CA ILE A 137 -9.08 10.31 9.09
C ILE A 137 -8.75 11.78 9.33
N ARG A 138 -8.10 12.07 10.46
CA ARG A 138 -7.57 13.41 10.76
C ARG A 138 -6.24 13.62 10.08
N PHE A 139 -6.03 14.82 9.57
CA PHE A 139 -4.77 15.26 9.01
C PHE A 139 -4.43 16.63 9.59
N ASP A 140 -3.22 16.75 10.14
CA ASP A 140 -2.75 18.01 10.72
C ASP A 140 -2.26 18.95 9.61
N GLU A 141 -1.49 18.41 8.65
CA GLU A 141 -0.99 19.13 7.48
C GLU A 141 -1.17 18.27 6.21
N LEU A 142 -1.69 18.89 5.14
CA LEU A 142 -1.91 18.22 3.84
C LEU A 142 -0.61 17.84 3.10
N TRP A 143 0.52 18.33 3.61
CA TRP A 143 1.80 18.33 2.90
C TRP A 143 2.79 17.34 3.47
N ASP A 144 2.51 16.78 4.65
CA ASP A 144 3.40 15.84 5.29
C ASP A 144 3.18 14.43 4.72
N PRO A 145 4.27 13.70 4.43
CA PRO A 145 4.16 12.33 3.98
C PRO A 145 3.66 11.44 5.13
N VAL A 146 2.92 10.41 4.74
CA VAL A 146 2.38 9.39 5.64
C VAL A 146 2.75 8.00 5.16
N TRP A 147 2.86 7.07 6.10
CA TRP A 147 2.73 5.64 5.84
C TRP A 147 1.26 5.25 5.87
N ILE A 148 0.81 4.49 4.87
CA ILE A 148 -0.54 3.90 4.85
C ILE A 148 -0.40 2.39 4.75
N GLU A 149 -1.09 1.67 5.63
CA GLU A 149 -1.34 0.24 5.49
C GLU A 149 -2.80 0.00 5.11
N GLY A 150 -3.04 -1.01 4.27
CA GLY A 150 -4.38 -1.42 3.92
C GLY A 150 -4.40 -2.49 2.84
N VAL A 151 -5.60 -2.89 2.43
CA VAL A 151 -5.79 -3.81 1.30
C VAL A 151 -5.86 -3.00 0.01
N LEU A 152 -4.92 -3.23 -0.90
CA LEU A 152 -4.91 -2.61 -2.22
C LEU A 152 -5.85 -3.39 -3.14
N THR A 153 -6.64 -2.69 -3.95
CA THR A 153 -7.50 -3.29 -4.98
C THR A 153 -7.21 -2.64 -6.30
N VAL A 154 -7.15 -3.45 -7.36
CA VAL A 154 -7.16 -2.96 -8.74
C VAL A 154 -8.56 -2.44 -9.03
N SER A 155 -8.70 -1.13 -9.13
CA SER A 155 -10.00 -0.49 -9.32
C SER A 155 -9.84 0.82 -10.04
N ARG A 156 -10.66 1.03 -11.08
CA ARG A 156 -10.70 2.28 -11.80
C ARG A 156 -11.69 3.23 -11.15
N THR A 157 -11.15 4.33 -10.61
CA THR A 157 -11.95 5.42 -10.04
C THR A 157 -11.68 6.71 -10.81
N GLU A 158 -12.73 7.45 -11.13
CA GLU A 158 -12.64 8.79 -11.71
C GLU A 158 -13.16 9.78 -10.67
N THR A 159 -12.40 10.85 -10.42
CA THR A 159 -12.80 11.95 -9.53
C THR A 159 -12.72 13.26 -10.30
N ASP A 160 -13.21 14.35 -9.70
CA ASP A 160 -13.10 15.69 -10.30
C ASP A 160 -11.64 16.16 -10.45
N LEU A 161 -10.71 15.61 -9.66
CA LEU A 161 -9.30 16.01 -9.65
C LEU A 161 -8.39 15.08 -10.46
N ALA A 162 -8.62 13.77 -10.42
CA ALA A 162 -7.78 12.78 -11.09
C ALA A 162 -8.50 11.44 -11.27
N ALA A 163 -8.01 10.63 -12.22
CA ALA A 163 -8.31 9.21 -12.29
C ALA A 163 -7.27 8.39 -11.52
N ALA A 164 -7.71 7.27 -10.95
CA ALA A 164 -6.90 6.28 -10.26
C ALA A 164 -7.15 4.88 -10.87
N ALA A 165 -6.12 4.03 -10.86
CA ALA A 165 -6.22 2.63 -11.27
C ALA A 165 -6.14 1.66 -10.08
N TYR A 166 -5.91 2.19 -8.88
CA TYR A 166 -5.95 1.43 -7.63
C TYR A 166 -6.87 2.12 -6.62
N ALA A 167 -7.45 1.34 -5.72
CA ALA A 167 -8.15 1.81 -4.54
C ALA A 167 -7.60 1.10 -3.29
N MET A 168 -7.82 1.70 -2.12
CA MET A 168 -7.42 1.08 -0.85
C MET A 168 -8.37 1.51 0.27
N THR A 169 -8.73 0.55 1.11
CA THR A 169 -9.32 0.83 2.43
C THR A 169 -8.17 0.91 3.44
N PRO A 170 -7.84 2.09 3.98
CA PRO A 170 -6.74 2.25 4.91
C PRO A 170 -7.10 1.60 6.26
N GLU A 171 -6.21 0.77 6.76
CA GLU A 171 -6.24 0.16 8.10
C GLU A 171 -5.46 1.01 9.11
N SER A 172 -4.35 1.63 8.66
CA SER A 172 -3.58 2.58 9.45
C SER A 172 -3.04 3.72 8.58
N VAL A 173 -2.94 4.89 9.19
CA VAL A 173 -2.28 6.08 8.62
C VAL A 173 -1.38 6.65 9.69
N GLU A 174 -0.08 6.68 9.42
CA GLU A 174 0.94 7.11 10.37
C GLU A 174 1.81 8.19 9.74
N PRO A 175 2.32 9.18 10.49
CA PRO A 175 3.35 10.07 9.99
C PRO A 175 4.54 9.30 9.42
N TYR A 176 5.08 9.77 8.30
CA TYR A 176 6.26 9.14 7.71
C TYR A 176 7.50 9.38 8.59
N GLU A 177 8.11 8.30 9.07
CA GLU A 177 9.44 8.31 9.66
C GLU A 177 10.43 7.65 8.67
N PRO A 178 11.54 8.33 8.31
CA PRO A 178 12.53 7.85 7.34
C PRO A 178 13.41 6.70 7.83
#